data_AF-A0A7J5AK59-F1
#
_entry.id   AF-A0A7J5AK59-F1
#
_cell.length_a   1.000
_cell.length_b   1.000
_cell.length_c   1.000
_cell.angle_alpha   90.00
_cell.angle_beta   90.00
_cell.angle_gamma   90.00
#
_symmetry.space_group_name_H-M   'P 1'
#
loop_
_entity.id
_entity.type
_entity.pdbx_description
1 polymer ?
#
loop_
_entity_poly.entity_id
_entity_poly.type
_entity_poly.pdbx_seq_one_letter_code
_entity_poly.pdbx_strand_id
1 'polypeptide(L)'
;MKNLYVTLLLLLANFSLSAQNVSIPDSNFKDKLIALGIDLNNDGSIQTSEALMVEELDISNASIISLSGIENFTNLKRLNCNNNLITNLSLTAFELYELRCSNNKLTELNDISSQTTELDVSYNNLNALKLPESVNYNYLDISGNNYTSIEFNDVKLNFFSCNDSKLTALDFSNVRQLSETISIKNNPNLEAINFRNGKFDLCYVMLGGCHFYLILNNNPSLEFICTDEFEYKGPTIVTETEYFQSYYNLPNVKFNSYCTSNTDRALSVENSINKAQNFTFYPNPVQDNLTIEMENLTTVSSINVYNTIGQLVKNIAKPALSKQIGVALSDLKTGSYFIEVVSNQGKSTKKLLKL
;
A
#
# COMPACT_ATOMS: atom_id res chain seq x y z
N MET A 1 -68.53 -11.81 36.06
CA MET A 1 -67.58 -12.80 35.50
C MET A 1 -67.75 -13.02 33.99
N LYS A 2 -68.95 -13.15 33.41
CA LYS A 2 -69.13 -13.32 31.95
C LYS A 2 -68.59 -12.14 31.10
N ASN A 3 -68.70 -10.89 31.56
CA ASN A 3 -68.20 -9.73 30.81
C ASN A 3 -66.67 -9.57 30.83
N LEU A 4 -65.97 -10.26 31.73
CA LEU A 4 -64.49 -10.23 31.81
C LEU A 4 -63.86 -11.18 30.77
N TYR A 5 -64.51 -12.31 30.47
CA TYR A 5 -64.06 -13.24 29.43
C TYR A 5 -64.31 -12.69 28.02
N VAL A 6 -65.40 -11.95 27.80
CA VAL A 6 -65.70 -11.32 26.51
C VAL A 6 -64.73 -10.17 26.20
N THR A 7 -64.33 -9.39 27.21
CA THR A 7 -63.31 -8.34 27.06
C THR A 7 -61.89 -8.90 26.89
N LEU A 8 -61.57 -10.04 27.54
CA LEU A 8 -60.29 -10.72 27.34
C LEU A 8 -60.20 -11.41 25.96
N LEU A 9 -61.30 -11.95 25.42
CA LEU A 9 -61.35 -12.49 24.04
C LEU A 9 -61.24 -11.39 22.96
N LEU A 10 -61.84 -10.20 23.20
CA LEU A 10 -61.72 -9.05 22.28
C LEU A 10 -60.34 -8.37 22.33
N LEU A 11 -59.60 -8.49 23.43
CA LEU A 11 -58.20 -8.07 23.51
C LEU A 11 -57.26 -9.04 22.77
N LEU A 12 -57.56 -10.34 22.79
CA LEU A 12 -56.79 -11.37 22.07
C LEU A 12 -57.08 -11.38 20.56
N ALA A 13 -58.22 -10.87 20.11
CA ALA A 13 -58.57 -10.74 18.69
C ALA A 13 -57.88 -9.57 17.97
N ASN A 14 -57.22 -8.65 18.71
CA ASN A 14 -56.45 -7.54 18.14
C ASN A 14 -54.94 -7.81 18.04
N PHE A 15 -54.48 -8.99 18.45
CA PHE A 15 -53.13 -9.47 18.15
C PHE A 15 -53.16 -10.41 16.95
N SER A 16 -53.72 -9.94 15.82
CA SER A 16 -53.22 -10.43 14.54
C SER A 16 -51.80 -9.91 14.41
N LEU A 17 -50.82 -10.72 14.82
CA LEU A 17 -49.45 -10.66 14.34
C LEU A 17 -49.48 -10.90 12.82
N SER A 18 -50.01 -9.95 12.05
CA SER A 18 -49.77 -9.94 10.62
C SER A 18 -48.29 -9.65 10.47
N ALA A 19 -47.55 -10.62 9.96
CA ALA A 19 -46.16 -10.41 9.61
C ALA A 19 -46.08 -9.18 8.70
N GLN A 20 -45.29 -8.19 9.11
CA GLN A 20 -45.20 -6.94 8.37
C GLN A 20 -44.40 -7.21 7.09
N ASN A 21 -45.02 -6.99 5.93
CA ASN A 21 -44.32 -7.14 4.66
C ASN A 21 -43.28 -6.02 4.50
N VAL A 22 -42.08 -6.40 4.06
CA VAL A 22 -41.01 -5.49 3.68
C VAL A 22 -41.34 -4.90 2.31
N SER A 23 -41.28 -3.57 2.20
CA SER A 23 -41.47 -2.88 0.92
C SER A 23 -40.19 -2.98 0.09
N ILE A 24 -40.23 -3.78 -0.98
CA ILE A 24 -39.10 -4.00 -1.90
C ILE A 24 -39.56 -3.61 -3.33
N PRO A 25 -39.38 -2.33 -3.73
CA PRO A 25 -39.88 -1.84 -5.03
C PRO A 25 -39.11 -2.35 -6.24
N ASP A 26 -37.82 -2.69 -6.08
CA ASP A 26 -36.99 -3.24 -7.14
C ASP A 26 -37.33 -4.72 -7.34
N SER A 27 -37.93 -5.06 -8.48
CA SER A 27 -38.34 -6.43 -8.78
C SER A 27 -37.18 -7.39 -8.86
N ASN A 28 -36.02 -6.96 -9.37
CA ASN A 28 -34.84 -7.82 -9.44
C ASN A 28 -34.30 -8.13 -8.05
N PHE A 29 -34.34 -7.15 -7.13
CA PHE A 29 -33.98 -7.39 -5.73
C PHE A 29 -34.96 -8.37 -5.07
N LYS A 30 -36.27 -8.15 -5.24
CA LYS A 30 -37.29 -9.04 -4.69
C LYS A 30 -37.18 -10.46 -5.23
N ASP A 31 -37.06 -10.62 -6.55
CA ASP A 31 -36.95 -11.92 -7.21
C ASP A 31 -35.66 -12.64 -6.78
N LYS A 32 -34.55 -11.92 -6.61
CA LYS A 32 -33.31 -12.49 -6.07
C LYS A 32 -33.49 -12.99 -4.64
N LEU A 33 -34.17 -12.24 -3.77
CA LEU A 33 -34.45 -12.68 -2.39
C LEU A 33 -35.32 -13.95 -2.35
N ILE A 34 -36.36 -14.01 -3.18
CA ILE A 34 -37.22 -15.20 -3.31
C ILE A 34 -36.41 -16.39 -3.85
N ALA A 35 -35.58 -16.17 -4.87
CA ALA A 35 -34.72 -17.22 -5.43
C ALA A 35 -33.68 -17.76 -4.43
N LEU A 36 -33.28 -16.96 -3.44
CA LEU A 36 -32.42 -17.37 -2.33
C LEU A 36 -33.19 -18.14 -1.23
N GLY A 37 -34.51 -18.27 -1.34
CA GLY A 37 -35.35 -18.97 -0.37
C GLY A 37 -35.63 -18.19 0.91
N ILE A 38 -35.55 -16.85 0.86
CA ILE A 38 -35.84 -15.99 2.02
C ILE A 38 -37.35 -15.91 2.29
N ASP A 39 -38.18 -16.02 1.24
CA ASP A 39 -39.63 -16.21 1.34
C ASP A 39 -39.92 -17.64 1.84
N LEU A 40 -39.99 -17.81 3.16
CA LEU A 40 -40.12 -19.10 3.83
C LEU A 40 -41.54 -19.66 3.73
N ASN A 41 -42.53 -18.77 3.68
CA ASN A 41 -43.94 -19.15 3.60
C ASN A 41 -44.44 -19.29 2.14
N ASN A 42 -43.62 -18.90 1.16
CA ASN A 42 -43.89 -18.91 -0.28
C ASN A 42 -45.12 -18.09 -0.68
N ASP A 43 -45.39 -16.98 0.02
CA ASP A 43 -46.50 -16.08 -0.29
C ASP A 43 -46.13 -15.01 -1.34
N GLY A 44 -44.91 -15.04 -1.84
CA GLY A 44 -44.40 -14.13 -2.85
C GLY A 44 -44.04 -12.75 -2.31
N SER A 45 -43.95 -12.59 -0.99
CA SER A 45 -43.49 -11.39 -0.30
C SER A 45 -42.42 -11.73 0.71
N ILE A 46 -41.62 -10.74 1.09
CA ILE A 46 -40.66 -10.90 2.19
C ILE A 46 -41.27 -10.25 3.42
N GLN A 47 -41.37 -10.99 4.52
CA GLN A 47 -41.80 -10.46 5.81
C GLN A 47 -40.61 -10.01 6.66
N THR A 48 -40.81 -9.04 7.55
CA THR A 48 -39.77 -8.60 8.49
C THR A 48 -39.23 -9.77 9.32
N SER A 49 -40.08 -10.73 9.71
CA SER A 49 -39.63 -11.93 10.44
C SER A 49 -38.67 -12.80 9.64
N GLU A 50 -38.79 -12.83 8.31
CA GLU A 50 -37.90 -13.58 7.43
C GLU A 50 -36.59 -12.81 7.23
N ALA A 51 -36.67 -11.50 6.98
CA ALA A 51 -35.51 -10.62 6.87
C ALA A 51 -34.64 -10.64 8.13
N LEU A 52 -35.25 -10.72 9.32
CA LEU A 52 -34.55 -10.82 10.61
C LEU A 52 -33.76 -12.13 10.78
N MET A 53 -34.05 -13.19 10.02
CA MET A 53 -33.29 -14.44 10.09
C MET A 53 -32.01 -14.42 9.24
N VAL A 54 -31.82 -13.39 8.43
CA VAL A 54 -30.74 -13.35 7.44
C VAL A 54 -29.45 -12.78 8.05
N GLU A 55 -28.52 -13.70 8.29
CA GLU A 55 -27.08 -13.51 8.59
C GLU A 55 -26.27 -12.78 7.51
N GLU A 56 -26.49 -13.26 6.30
CA GLU A 56 -25.62 -13.14 5.15
C GLU A 56 -26.48 -13.09 3.90
N LEU A 57 -26.15 -12.18 2.98
CA LEU A 57 -26.93 -11.96 1.80
C LEU A 57 -26.03 -11.78 0.58
N ASP A 58 -26.09 -12.76 -0.34
CA ASP A 58 -25.47 -12.65 -1.66
C ASP A 58 -26.51 -12.37 -2.73
N ILE A 59 -26.63 -11.09 -3.08
CA ILE A 59 -27.50 -10.56 -4.13
C ILE A 59 -26.69 -10.08 -5.34
N SER A 60 -25.49 -10.63 -5.53
CA SER A 60 -24.63 -10.25 -6.66
C SER A 60 -25.21 -10.70 -8.00
N ASN A 61 -24.80 -10.00 -9.08
CA ASN A 61 -25.10 -10.35 -10.48
C ASN A 61 -26.60 -10.45 -10.80
N ALA A 62 -27.42 -9.56 -10.25
CA ALA A 62 -28.87 -9.63 -10.36
C ALA A 62 -29.50 -8.43 -11.09
N SER A 63 -28.68 -7.54 -11.67
CA SER A 63 -29.15 -6.30 -12.32
C SER A 63 -30.02 -5.43 -11.41
N ILE A 64 -29.73 -5.43 -10.10
CA ILE A 64 -30.46 -4.67 -9.09
C ILE A 64 -30.09 -3.19 -9.18
N ILE A 65 -31.07 -2.31 -9.13
CA ILE A 65 -30.90 -0.85 -9.20
C ILE A 65 -31.05 -0.22 -7.82
N SER A 66 -31.95 -0.74 -6.98
CA SER A 66 -32.18 -0.25 -5.62
C SER A 66 -32.26 -1.38 -4.61
N LEU A 67 -31.64 -1.17 -3.45
CA LEU A 67 -31.78 -2.04 -2.28
C LEU A 67 -32.84 -1.53 -1.28
N SER A 68 -33.74 -0.62 -1.65
CA SER A 68 -34.82 -0.20 -0.76
C SER A 68 -35.58 -1.40 -0.18
N GLY A 69 -35.74 -1.42 1.14
CA GLY A 69 -36.28 -2.55 1.90
C GLY A 69 -35.20 -3.34 2.63
N ILE A 70 -33.93 -3.27 2.20
CA ILE A 70 -32.81 -3.99 2.84
C ILE A 70 -32.60 -3.57 4.29
N GLU A 71 -32.99 -2.35 4.68
CA GLU A 71 -32.92 -1.86 6.05
C GLU A 71 -33.72 -2.70 7.08
N ASN A 72 -34.60 -3.59 6.62
CA ASN A 72 -35.33 -4.54 7.46
C ASN A 72 -34.52 -5.80 7.82
N PHE A 73 -33.35 -5.99 7.20
CA PHE A 73 -32.43 -7.11 7.44
C PHE A 73 -31.46 -6.75 8.58
N THR A 74 -31.99 -6.35 9.74
CA THR A 74 -31.18 -5.72 10.81
C THR A 74 -30.16 -6.63 11.48
N ASN A 75 -30.22 -7.94 11.25
CA ASN A 75 -29.24 -8.91 11.74
C ASN A 75 -28.11 -9.18 10.73
N LEU A 76 -28.16 -8.56 9.55
CA LEU A 76 -27.21 -8.79 8.46
C LEU A 76 -25.78 -8.39 8.87
N LYS A 77 -24.84 -9.31 8.67
CA LYS A 77 -23.40 -9.14 8.96
C LYS A 77 -22.53 -9.20 7.73
N ARG A 78 -23.00 -9.86 6.66
CA ARG A 78 -22.27 -9.95 5.38
C ARG A 78 -23.19 -9.61 4.22
N LEU A 79 -22.81 -8.63 3.42
CA LEU A 79 -23.56 -8.24 2.22
C LEU A 79 -22.65 -8.31 1.00
N ASN A 80 -22.97 -9.19 0.05
CA ASN A 80 -22.41 -9.19 -1.29
C ASN A 80 -23.47 -8.72 -2.29
N CYS A 81 -23.26 -7.53 -2.84
CA CYS A 81 -24.10 -6.92 -3.88
C CYS A 81 -23.30 -6.54 -5.13
N ASN A 82 -22.17 -7.22 -5.36
CA ASN A 82 -21.30 -7.01 -6.52
C ASN A 82 -22.04 -7.14 -7.86
N ASN A 83 -21.55 -6.43 -8.88
CA ASN A 83 -22.02 -6.53 -10.27
C ASN A 83 -23.54 -6.26 -10.40
N ASN A 84 -23.96 -5.10 -9.93
CA ASN A 84 -25.32 -4.61 -10.06
C ASN A 84 -25.31 -3.19 -10.63
N LEU A 85 -26.42 -2.48 -10.55
CA LEU A 85 -26.59 -1.11 -11.05
C LEU A 85 -26.95 -0.15 -9.91
N ILE A 86 -26.56 -0.49 -8.68
CA ILE A 86 -26.96 0.22 -7.46
C ILE A 86 -26.38 1.62 -7.46
N THR A 87 -27.23 2.62 -7.29
CA THR A 87 -26.83 4.03 -7.24
C THR A 87 -26.72 4.59 -5.82
N ASN A 88 -27.36 3.96 -4.84
CA ASN A 88 -27.31 4.36 -3.44
C ASN A 88 -27.37 3.12 -2.54
N LEU A 89 -26.50 3.11 -1.52
CA LEU A 89 -26.46 2.11 -0.46
C LEU A 89 -26.35 2.81 0.89
N SER A 90 -27.41 2.76 1.69
CA SER A 90 -27.34 3.19 3.10
C SER A 90 -26.87 2.04 3.98
N LEU A 91 -25.87 2.31 4.83
CA LEU A 91 -25.32 1.33 5.77
C LEU A 91 -25.84 1.50 7.21
N THR A 92 -26.67 2.51 7.48
CA THR A 92 -27.10 2.89 8.84
C THR A 92 -27.91 1.84 9.59
N ALA A 93 -28.42 0.81 8.89
CA ALA A 93 -29.23 -0.25 9.47
C ALA A 93 -28.43 -1.49 9.88
N PHE A 94 -27.11 -1.52 9.59
CA PHE A 94 -26.29 -2.73 9.69
C PHE A 94 -24.97 -2.46 10.41
N GLU A 95 -24.48 -3.47 11.11
CA GLU A 95 -23.11 -3.52 11.64
C GLU A 95 -22.34 -4.61 10.88
N LEU A 96 -22.02 -4.33 9.62
CA LEU A 96 -21.43 -5.33 8.71
C LEU A 96 -19.98 -5.65 9.09
N TYR A 97 -19.66 -6.94 9.06
CA TYR A 97 -18.29 -7.47 9.07
C TYR A 97 -17.68 -7.51 7.67
N GLU A 98 -18.50 -7.77 6.65
CA GLU A 98 -18.11 -7.85 5.25
C GLU A 98 -19.10 -7.07 4.38
N LEU A 99 -18.57 -6.19 3.54
CA LEU A 99 -19.30 -5.49 2.50
C LEU A 99 -18.57 -5.63 1.16
N ARG A 100 -19.22 -6.28 0.20
CA ARG A 100 -18.78 -6.31 -1.20
C ARG A 100 -19.85 -5.64 -2.05
N CYS A 101 -19.51 -4.48 -2.62
CA CYS A 101 -20.40 -3.70 -3.49
C CYS A 101 -19.69 -3.26 -4.78
N SER A 102 -18.69 -4.01 -5.24
CA SER A 102 -17.95 -3.68 -6.45
C SER A 102 -18.77 -3.75 -7.72
N ASN A 103 -18.33 -3.02 -8.75
CA ASN A 103 -19.00 -2.94 -10.05
C ASN A 103 -20.47 -2.53 -9.91
N ASN A 104 -20.68 -1.36 -9.30
CA ASN A 104 -21.97 -0.70 -9.15
C ASN A 104 -21.88 0.75 -9.66
N LYS A 105 -22.85 1.59 -9.33
CA LYS A 105 -22.91 2.99 -9.73
C LYS A 105 -22.90 3.95 -8.53
N LEU A 106 -22.39 3.52 -7.38
CA LEU A 106 -22.38 4.31 -6.16
C LEU A 106 -21.56 5.58 -6.35
N THR A 107 -22.11 6.74 -5.98
CA THR A 107 -21.41 8.04 -5.98
C THR A 107 -20.94 8.46 -4.59
N GLU A 108 -21.53 7.86 -3.57
CA GLU A 108 -21.21 8.05 -2.16
C GLU A 108 -21.36 6.72 -1.40
N LEU A 109 -20.57 6.57 -0.34
CA LEU A 109 -20.70 5.49 0.63
C LEU A 109 -20.18 6.00 1.97
N ASN A 110 -21.07 6.04 2.96
CA ASN A 110 -20.79 6.59 4.29
C ASN A 110 -21.22 5.56 5.35
N ASP A 111 -20.88 5.85 6.61
CA ASP A 111 -21.32 5.07 7.77
C ASP A 111 -20.91 3.58 7.71
N ILE A 112 -19.72 3.32 7.17
CA ILE A 112 -19.10 1.99 7.21
C ILE A 112 -18.86 1.62 8.68
N SER A 113 -19.27 0.42 9.08
CA SER A 113 -19.09 -0.05 10.45
C SER A 113 -17.60 -0.23 10.80
N SER A 114 -17.24 0.08 12.05
CA SER A 114 -15.90 -0.21 12.57
C SER A 114 -15.61 -1.72 12.74
N GLN A 115 -16.63 -2.57 12.55
CA GLN A 115 -16.49 -4.03 12.51
C GLN A 115 -16.13 -4.56 11.11
N THR A 116 -16.22 -3.73 10.06
CA THR A 116 -15.99 -4.16 8.68
C THR A 116 -14.51 -4.43 8.44
N THR A 117 -14.13 -5.72 8.33
CA THR A 117 -12.73 -6.14 8.05
C THR A 117 -12.50 -6.55 6.61
N GLU A 118 -13.57 -6.78 5.86
CA GLU A 118 -13.56 -7.07 4.43
C GLU A 118 -14.42 -6.04 3.70
N LEU A 119 -13.78 -5.17 2.93
CA LEU A 119 -14.43 -4.08 2.20
C LEU A 119 -13.98 -4.07 0.75
N ASP A 120 -14.91 -4.35 -0.16
CA ASP A 120 -14.72 -4.19 -1.60
C ASP A 120 -15.72 -3.17 -2.14
N VAL A 121 -15.22 -1.96 -2.43
CA VAL A 121 -16.00 -0.86 -3.03
C VAL A 121 -15.53 -0.55 -4.45
N SER A 122 -14.74 -1.46 -5.03
CA SER A 122 -14.03 -1.22 -6.28
C SER A 122 -14.99 -1.01 -7.47
N TYR A 123 -14.54 -0.26 -8.48
CA TYR A 123 -15.30 -0.01 -9.71
C TYR A 123 -16.70 0.57 -9.45
N ASN A 124 -16.72 1.69 -8.74
CA ASN A 124 -17.88 2.55 -8.52
C ASN A 124 -17.57 3.97 -9.03
N ASN A 125 -18.41 4.95 -8.69
CA ASN A 125 -18.21 6.36 -9.04
C ASN A 125 -17.89 7.22 -7.80
N LEU A 126 -17.33 6.63 -6.74
CA LEU A 126 -17.07 7.33 -5.49
C LEU A 126 -16.01 8.41 -5.66
N ASN A 127 -16.26 9.61 -5.12
CA ASN A 127 -15.30 10.73 -5.16
C ASN A 127 -14.51 10.88 -3.84
N ALA A 128 -15.01 10.27 -2.77
CA ALA A 128 -14.37 10.22 -1.47
C ALA A 128 -14.76 8.91 -0.77
N LEU A 129 -13.93 8.48 0.18
CA LEU A 129 -14.21 7.33 1.03
C LEU A 129 -13.66 7.64 2.43
N LYS A 130 -14.51 7.55 3.45
CA LYS A 130 -14.11 7.67 4.84
C LYS A 130 -14.05 6.28 5.46
N LEU A 131 -12.86 5.83 5.80
CA LEU A 131 -12.65 4.58 6.51
C LEU A 131 -12.83 4.81 8.03
N PRO A 132 -13.43 3.88 8.77
CA PRO A 132 -13.43 3.92 10.23
C PRO A 132 -12.01 3.79 10.80
N GLU A 133 -11.80 4.37 11.97
CA GLU A 133 -10.49 4.39 12.64
C GLU A 133 -10.15 3.04 13.29
N SER A 134 -8.85 2.74 13.42
CA SER A 134 -8.33 1.58 14.15
C SER A 134 -8.82 0.20 13.66
N VAL A 135 -9.31 0.11 12.42
CA VAL A 135 -9.80 -1.14 11.81
C VAL A 135 -8.64 -2.05 11.38
N ASN A 136 -8.84 -3.36 11.45
CA ASN A 136 -7.96 -4.37 10.87
C ASN A 136 -8.57 -4.91 9.57
N TYR A 137 -8.15 -4.38 8.43
CA TYR A 137 -8.63 -4.88 7.14
C TYR A 137 -7.87 -6.13 6.73
N ASN A 138 -8.59 -7.24 6.62
CA ASN A 138 -8.10 -8.43 5.94
C ASN A 138 -8.10 -8.18 4.42
N TYR A 139 -9.10 -7.46 3.93
CA TYR A 139 -9.27 -7.12 2.53
C TYR A 139 -9.84 -5.70 2.39
N LEU A 140 -9.13 -4.82 1.69
CA LEU A 140 -9.60 -3.50 1.33
C LEU A 140 -9.32 -3.23 -0.15
N ASP A 141 -10.36 -3.20 -0.99
CA ASP A 141 -10.25 -2.85 -2.40
C ASP A 141 -11.06 -1.58 -2.71
N ILE A 142 -10.33 -0.53 -3.08
CA ILE A 142 -10.83 0.79 -3.43
C ILE A 142 -10.56 1.11 -4.92
N SER A 143 -10.26 0.09 -5.73
CA SER A 143 -9.84 0.30 -7.12
C SER A 143 -10.94 0.95 -7.98
N GLY A 144 -10.59 1.58 -9.11
CA GLY A 144 -11.57 1.95 -10.14
C GLY A 144 -12.57 3.03 -9.75
N ASN A 145 -12.20 3.97 -8.88
CA ASN A 145 -13.05 5.05 -8.40
C ASN A 145 -12.43 6.43 -8.70
N ASN A 146 -13.12 7.51 -8.30
CA ASN A 146 -12.79 8.89 -8.67
C ASN A 146 -12.10 9.72 -7.56
N TYR A 147 -11.71 9.12 -6.43
CA TYR A 147 -11.00 9.86 -5.37
C TYR A 147 -9.59 10.29 -5.79
N THR A 148 -9.20 11.48 -5.35
CA THR A 148 -7.85 12.05 -5.55
C THR A 148 -6.93 11.84 -4.35
N SER A 149 -7.50 11.48 -3.21
CA SER A 149 -6.82 11.17 -1.95
C SER A 149 -7.61 10.14 -1.16
N ILE A 150 -6.90 9.39 -0.30
CA ILE A 150 -7.47 8.51 0.71
C ILE A 150 -6.72 8.74 2.02
N GLU A 151 -7.45 8.81 3.12
CA GLU A 151 -6.86 8.97 4.45
C GLU A 151 -6.96 7.66 5.22
N PHE A 152 -5.86 7.30 5.87
CA PHE A 152 -5.79 6.16 6.78
C PHE A 152 -5.65 6.67 8.20
N ASN A 153 -6.41 6.09 9.14
CA ASN A 153 -6.32 6.41 10.56
C ASN A 153 -6.17 5.14 11.40
N ASP A 154 -4.93 4.81 11.75
CA ASP A 154 -4.56 3.68 12.61
C ASP A 154 -5.01 2.30 12.11
N VAL A 155 -5.13 2.14 10.79
CA VAL A 155 -5.61 0.88 10.19
C VAL A 155 -4.48 -0.15 10.03
N LYS A 156 -4.82 -1.44 10.04
CA LYS A 156 -3.97 -2.50 9.46
C LYS A 156 -4.49 -2.89 8.10
N LEU A 157 -3.58 -3.15 7.17
CA LEU A 157 -3.90 -3.60 5.82
C LEU A 157 -3.19 -4.91 5.55
N ASN A 158 -3.95 -6.00 5.43
CA ASN A 158 -3.37 -7.26 4.96
C ASN A 158 -3.31 -7.27 3.43
N PHE A 159 -4.48 -7.18 2.80
CA PHE A 159 -4.62 -6.90 1.38
C PHE A 159 -5.17 -5.49 1.19
N PHE A 160 -4.48 -4.67 0.41
CA PHE A 160 -4.96 -3.38 -0.04
C PHE A 160 -4.75 -3.20 -1.54
N SER A 161 -5.79 -2.73 -2.23
CA SER A 161 -5.75 -2.41 -3.65
C SER A 161 -6.39 -1.06 -3.93
N CYS A 162 -5.67 -0.23 -4.68
CA CYS A 162 -6.14 1.05 -5.19
C CYS A 162 -5.80 1.19 -6.69
N ASN A 163 -5.99 0.09 -7.42
CA ASN A 163 -5.71 0.08 -8.85
C ASN A 163 -6.65 1.02 -9.60
N ASP A 164 -6.26 1.48 -10.78
CA ASP A 164 -7.15 2.18 -11.71
C ASP A 164 -7.87 3.39 -11.07
N SER A 165 -7.20 4.08 -10.13
CA SER A 165 -7.76 5.22 -9.38
C SER A 165 -7.18 6.55 -9.87
N LYS A 166 -7.70 7.65 -9.33
CA LYS A 166 -7.27 9.03 -9.66
C LYS A 166 -6.42 9.68 -8.56
N LEU A 167 -5.84 8.85 -7.69
CA LEU A 167 -5.03 9.29 -6.56
C LEU A 167 -3.81 10.09 -7.05
N THR A 168 -3.52 11.18 -6.34
CA THR A 168 -2.33 12.03 -6.60
C THR A 168 -1.18 11.72 -5.66
N ALA A 169 -1.50 11.30 -4.44
CA ALA A 169 -0.57 10.81 -3.46
C ALA A 169 -1.19 9.67 -2.66
N LEU A 170 -0.34 8.80 -2.10
CA LEU A 170 -0.72 7.77 -1.14
C LEU A 170 0.14 7.93 0.10
N ASP A 171 -0.50 8.07 1.26
CA ASP A 171 0.22 8.23 2.54
C ASP A 171 -0.13 7.11 3.52
N PHE A 172 0.79 6.16 3.67
CA PHE A 172 0.69 5.04 4.60
C PHE A 172 1.29 5.34 5.98
N SER A 173 1.71 6.58 6.29
CA SER A 173 2.36 6.90 7.57
C SER A 173 1.50 6.60 8.81
N ASN A 174 0.18 6.68 8.68
CA ASN A 174 -0.78 6.33 9.72
C ASN A 174 -1.32 4.89 9.63
N VAL A 175 -0.75 4.05 8.75
CA VAL A 175 -1.05 2.62 8.70
C VAL A 175 -0.14 1.89 9.68
N ARG A 176 -0.73 1.30 10.72
CA ARG A 176 0.03 0.68 11.82
C ARG A 176 0.66 -0.67 11.46
N GLN A 177 0.21 -1.30 10.37
CA GLN A 177 0.78 -2.55 9.87
C GLN A 177 0.37 -2.79 8.40
N LEU A 178 1.34 -3.18 7.57
CA LEU A 178 1.14 -3.69 6.22
C LEU A 178 1.52 -5.18 6.23
N SER A 179 0.67 -6.10 5.77
CA SER A 179 0.93 -7.54 5.91
C SER A 179 0.33 -8.35 4.78
N GLU A 180 1.15 -8.77 3.81
CA GLU A 180 0.76 -9.43 2.55
C GLU A 180 0.82 -8.50 1.35
N THR A 181 -0.30 -8.03 0.79
CA THR A 181 -0.30 -7.47 -0.57
C THR A 181 -0.74 -6.03 -0.62
N ILE A 182 0.08 -5.18 -1.24
CA ILE A 182 -0.26 -3.80 -1.58
C ILE A 182 -0.22 -3.67 -3.11
N SER A 183 -1.38 -3.44 -3.73
CA SER A 183 -1.52 -3.27 -5.18
C SER A 183 -1.84 -1.82 -5.53
N ILE A 184 -0.91 -1.19 -6.26
CA ILE A 184 -1.00 0.19 -6.73
C ILE A 184 -0.64 0.18 -8.21
N LYS A 185 -1.62 -0.10 -9.06
CA LYS A 185 -1.44 -0.16 -10.52
C LYS A 185 -2.28 0.86 -11.24
N ASN A 186 -1.83 1.28 -12.42
CA ASN A 186 -2.62 2.09 -13.34
C ASN A 186 -3.15 3.39 -12.72
N ASN A 187 -2.34 4.06 -11.88
CA ASN A 187 -2.69 5.38 -11.34
C ASN A 187 -1.90 6.45 -12.12
N PRO A 188 -2.46 7.03 -13.20
CA PRO A 188 -1.74 7.95 -14.07
C PRO A 188 -1.38 9.28 -13.39
N ASN A 189 -2.07 9.68 -12.33
CA ASN A 189 -1.87 10.94 -11.62
C ASN A 189 -1.07 10.78 -10.32
N LEU A 190 -0.67 9.56 -9.94
CA LEU A 190 -0.01 9.31 -8.66
C LEU A 190 1.44 9.78 -8.73
N GLU A 191 1.78 10.82 -7.99
CA GLU A 191 3.10 11.47 -7.98
C GLU A 191 3.99 10.98 -6.84
N ALA A 192 3.38 10.63 -5.69
CA ALA A 192 4.10 10.27 -4.49
C ALA A 192 3.45 9.13 -3.70
N ILE A 193 4.28 8.27 -3.11
CA ILE A 193 3.85 7.27 -2.12
C ILE A 193 4.70 7.43 -0.86
N ASN A 194 4.08 7.49 0.31
CA ASN A 194 4.76 7.53 1.59
C ASN A 194 4.53 6.22 2.35
N PHE A 195 5.58 5.40 2.47
CA PHE A 195 5.58 4.17 3.29
C PHE A 195 6.17 4.39 4.69
N ARG A 196 6.60 5.61 5.04
CA ARG A 196 7.27 5.90 6.30
C ARG A 196 6.30 5.80 7.49
N ASN A 197 6.19 4.61 8.07
CA ASN A 197 5.34 4.32 9.21
C ASN A 197 6.11 3.70 10.39
N GLY A 198 7.38 3.36 10.19
CA GLY A 198 8.21 2.63 11.14
C GLY A 198 7.73 1.19 11.39
N LYS A 199 6.91 0.65 10.47
CA LYS A 199 6.22 -0.64 10.55
C LYS A 199 6.39 -1.48 9.29
N PHE A 200 7.19 -1.03 8.32
CA PHE A 200 7.56 -1.86 7.20
C PHE A 200 8.48 -2.98 7.72
N ASP A 201 7.87 -4.12 8.03
CA ASP A 201 8.58 -5.28 8.53
C ASP A 201 9.35 -5.89 7.35
N LEU A 202 10.66 -5.65 7.31
CA LEU A 202 11.61 -6.19 6.33
C LEU A 202 11.78 -7.71 6.50
N CYS A 203 10.67 -8.46 6.52
CA CYS A 203 10.62 -9.91 6.66
C CYS A 203 11.42 -10.67 5.58
N TYR A 204 11.81 -10.01 4.49
CA TYR A 204 12.59 -10.62 3.43
C TYR A 204 14.08 -10.76 3.75
N VAL A 205 14.59 -10.13 4.82
CA VAL A 205 16.01 -10.21 5.18
C VAL A 205 16.33 -11.41 6.10
N MET A 206 15.30 -12.14 6.57
CA MET A 206 15.47 -13.29 7.47
C MET A 206 14.63 -14.49 7.02
N LEU A 207 15.24 -15.38 6.24
CA LEU A 207 14.92 -16.82 6.23
C LEU A 207 13.46 -17.21 5.86
N GLY A 208 12.84 -16.54 4.88
CA GLY A 208 11.72 -17.09 4.10
C GLY A 208 10.38 -17.22 4.82
N GLY A 209 9.96 -16.20 5.59
CA GLY A 209 8.76 -16.27 6.42
C GLY A 209 7.58 -15.34 6.06
N CYS A 210 7.80 -14.08 5.69
CA CYS A 210 6.68 -13.18 5.36
C CYS A 210 6.70 -12.78 3.88
N HIS A 211 5.60 -13.09 3.21
CA HIS A 211 5.32 -12.76 1.83
C HIS A 211 4.66 -11.38 1.75
N PHE A 212 5.45 -10.31 1.86
CA PHE A 212 4.97 -8.98 1.50
C PHE A 212 5.17 -8.75 -0.01
N TYR A 213 4.08 -8.51 -0.74
CA TYR A 213 4.04 -8.27 -2.18
C TYR A 213 3.55 -6.87 -2.47
N LEU A 214 4.46 -6.00 -2.88
CA LEU A 214 4.12 -4.69 -3.41
C LEU A 214 4.13 -4.72 -4.94
N ILE A 215 3.06 -4.22 -5.55
CA ILE A 215 2.87 -4.19 -7.00
C ILE A 215 2.66 -2.73 -7.41
N LEU A 216 3.60 -2.17 -8.19
CA LEU A 216 3.68 -0.73 -8.55
C LEU A 216 3.58 -0.44 -10.06
N ASN A 217 2.90 -1.29 -10.83
CA ASN A 217 2.95 -1.22 -12.29
C ASN A 217 2.13 -0.04 -12.88
N ASN A 218 2.65 0.58 -13.94
CA ASN A 218 1.93 1.60 -14.72
C ASN A 218 1.44 2.81 -13.89
N ASN A 219 2.35 3.41 -13.13
CA ASN A 219 2.15 4.70 -12.46
C ASN A 219 3.11 5.73 -13.10
N PRO A 220 2.82 6.23 -14.31
CA PRO A 220 3.76 7.00 -15.13
C PRO A 220 4.20 8.34 -14.52
N SER A 221 3.36 8.94 -13.67
CA SER A 221 3.67 10.20 -12.98
C SER A 221 4.35 10.00 -11.63
N LEU A 222 4.61 8.76 -11.22
CA LEU A 222 5.23 8.48 -9.93
C LEU A 222 6.67 8.95 -9.95
N GLU A 223 6.97 10.00 -9.18
CA GLU A 223 8.30 10.59 -9.10
C GLU A 223 9.02 10.18 -7.81
N PHE A 224 8.24 9.91 -6.75
CA PHE A 224 8.79 9.81 -5.41
C PHE A 224 8.14 8.72 -4.56
N ILE A 225 8.98 7.94 -3.87
CA ILE A 225 8.57 7.01 -2.81
C ILE A 225 9.36 7.35 -1.53
N CYS A 226 8.64 7.64 -0.44
CA CYS A 226 9.23 7.76 0.87
C CYS A 226 9.24 6.41 1.59
N THR A 227 10.35 6.05 2.22
CA THR A 227 10.50 4.83 3.03
C THR A 227 11.12 5.17 4.38
N ASP A 228 11.05 4.27 5.35
CA ASP A 228 11.78 4.47 6.60
C ASP A 228 13.30 4.33 6.42
N GLU A 229 14.06 4.87 7.38
CA GLU A 229 15.51 4.75 7.45
C GLU A 229 15.87 3.88 8.65
N PHE A 230 16.11 2.59 8.42
CA PHE A 230 16.64 1.69 9.44
C PHE A 230 17.89 0.99 8.93
N GLU A 231 18.96 1.03 9.72
CA GLU A 231 20.18 0.27 9.47
C GLU A 231 19.97 -1.17 9.91
N TYR A 232 19.87 -2.09 8.94
CA TYR A 232 19.86 -3.51 9.24
C TYR A 232 21.26 -3.98 9.69
N LYS A 233 21.34 -4.60 10.87
CA LYS A 233 22.58 -5.22 11.38
C LYS A 233 22.72 -6.66 10.87
N GLY A 234 22.98 -6.79 9.58
CA GLY A 234 23.31 -8.06 8.92
C GLY A 234 24.78 -8.17 8.52
N PRO A 235 25.17 -9.26 7.81
CA PRO A 235 26.49 -9.35 7.16
C PRO A 235 26.69 -8.24 6.11
N THR A 236 25.62 -7.58 5.67
CA THR A 236 25.63 -6.34 4.89
C THR A 236 24.68 -5.33 5.57
N ILE A 237 25.16 -4.10 5.78
CA ILE A 237 24.31 -2.98 6.22
C ILE A 237 23.66 -2.41 4.95
N VAL A 238 22.33 -2.52 4.87
CA VAL A 238 21.52 -1.96 3.78
C VAL A 238 20.37 -1.21 4.45
N THR A 239 20.10 0.01 3.99
CA THR A 239 18.91 0.76 4.40
C THR A 239 17.68 0.25 3.65
N GLU A 240 16.49 0.41 4.21
CA GLU A 240 15.23 0.06 3.53
C GLU A 240 15.10 0.74 2.16
N THR A 241 15.47 2.02 2.06
CA THR A 241 15.51 2.81 0.83
C THR A 241 16.34 2.13 -0.27
N GLU A 242 17.55 1.65 0.05
CA GLU A 242 18.43 0.97 -0.91
C GLU A 242 17.86 -0.40 -1.33
N TYR A 243 17.24 -1.12 -0.39
CA TYR A 243 16.55 -2.38 -0.68
C TYR A 243 15.39 -2.16 -1.66
N PHE A 244 14.49 -1.22 -1.37
CA PHE A 244 13.35 -0.89 -2.23
C PHE A 244 13.80 -0.50 -3.64
N GLN A 245 14.79 0.39 -3.75
CA GLN A 245 15.28 0.84 -5.05
C GLN A 245 15.84 -0.32 -5.89
N SER A 246 16.61 -1.21 -5.27
CA SER A 246 17.23 -2.36 -5.95
C SER A 246 16.23 -3.46 -6.33
N TYR A 247 15.23 -3.73 -5.49
CA TYR A 247 14.26 -4.81 -5.70
C TYR A 247 13.21 -4.44 -6.76
N TYR A 248 12.62 -3.24 -6.66
CA TYR A 248 11.54 -2.83 -7.57
C TYR A 248 12.03 -2.23 -8.89
N ASN A 249 13.31 -1.86 -8.99
CA ASN A 249 13.95 -1.36 -10.21
C ASN A 249 13.11 -0.32 -10.97
N LEU A 250 12.81 0.79 -10.30
CA LEU A 250 12.04 1.92 -10.84
C LEU A 250 13.01 3.07 -11.18
N PRO A 251 13.59 3.14 -12.39
CA PRO A 251 14.74 4.00 -12.70
C PRO A 251 14.44 5.51 -12.62
N ASN A 252 13.17 5.90 -12.72
CA ASN A 252 12.73 7.30 -12.70
C ASN A 252 12.09 7.71 -11.36
N VAL A 253 12.02 6.79 -10.39
CA VAL A 253 11.44 7.04 -9.07
C VAL A 253 12.55 7.30 -8.08
N LYS A 254 12.47 8.41 -7.36
CA LYS A 254 13.39 8.75 -6.27
C LYS A 254 12.91 8.10 -4.99
N PHE A 255 13.83 7.48 -4.25
CA PHE A 255 13.58 6.93 -2.92
C PHE A 255 14.35 7.75 -1.88
N ASN A 256 13.69 8.21 -0.81
CA ASN A 256 14.35 8.85 0.34
C ASN A 256 13.53 8.73 1.63
N SER A 257 14.14 9.06 2.77
CA SER A 257 13.52 9.04 4.10
C SER A 257 12.93 10.38 4.55
N TYR A 258 13.15 11.45 3.79
CA TYR A 258 12.79 12.83 4.15
C TYR A 258 11.39 13.23 3.65
N CYS A 259 10.71 12.35 2.92
CA CYS A 259 9.34 12.51 2.41
C CYS A 259 9.07 13.82 1.67
N THR A 260 10.05 14.33 0.92
CA THR A 260 9.89 15.53 0.09
C THR A 260 10.55 15.35 -1.28
N SER A 261 9.92 15.92 -2.31
CA SER A 261 10.46 16.01 -3.68
C SER A 261 11.63 17.00 -3.80
N ASN A 262 11.72 17.91 -2.83
CA ASN A 262 12.77 18.91 -2.72
C ASN A 262 14.03 18.29 -2.11
N THR A 263 15.09 18.25 -2.90
CA THR A 263 16.47 18.19 -2.40
C THR A 263 16.88 19.43 -1.60
N ASP A 264 15.98 20.42 -1.44
CA ASP A 264 16.25 21.75 -0.87
C ASP A 264 15.96 21.86 0.64
N ARG A 265 16.33 20.83 1.41
CA ARG A 265 16.75 21.06 2.81
C ARG A 265 18.27 20.97 2.99
N ALA A 266 19.02 21.35 1.95
CA ALA A 266 20.33 21.98 2.14
C ALA A 266 20.16 23.48 2.45
N LEU A 267 19.51 23.80 3.58
CA LEU A 267 19.72 25.07 4.28
C LEU A 267 20.50 24.79 5.56
N SER A 268 21.65 24.14 5.39
CA SER A 268 22.81 24.38 6.23
C SER A 268 23.91 24.88 5.29
N VAL A 269 24.49 26.02 5.61
CA VAL A 269 25.51 26.68 4.81
C VAL A 269 26.78 25.85 4.86
N GLU A 270 27.02 24.99 3.86
CA GLU A 270 28.39 24.60 3.49
C GLU A 270 28.51 24.45 1.97
N ASN A 271 28.93 25.55 1.34
CA ASN A 271 29.68 25.66 0.09
C ASN A 271 29.58 24.50 -0.90
N SER A 272 28.63 24.61 -1.81
CA SER A 272 28.64 23.99 -3.13
C SER A 272 29.80 24.53 -3.98
N ILE A 273 30.96 23.87 -3.84
CA ILE A 273 32.00 23.86 -4.86
C ILE A 273 32.17 22.39 -5.24
N ASN A 274 31.81 22.03 -6.47
CA ASN A 274 32.10 20.74 -7.13
C ASN A 274 32.24 19.57 -6.13
N LYS A 275 31.14 18.87 -5.80
CA LYS A 275 31.22 17.65 -4.97
C LYS A 275 31.96 16.54 -5.76
N ALA A 276 33.27 16.70 -5.88
CA ALA A 276 34.19 15.63 -6.22
C ALA A 276 33.94 14.54 -5.19
N GLN A 277 33.77 13.31 -5.66
CA GLN A 277 33.64 12.15 -4.79
C GLN A 277 34.79 12.15 -3.78
N ASN A 278 34.45 12.30 -2.49
CA ASN A 278 35.42 12.24 -1.42
C ASN A 278 35.60 10.78 -1.00
N PHE A 279 36.78 10.24 -1.30
CA PHE A 279 37.23 8.95 -0.80
C PHE A 279 38.52 9.14 -0.02
N THR A 280 38.70 8.41 1.07
CA THR A 280 39.98 8.29 1.77
C THR A 280 40.64 6.98 1.36
N PHE A 281 41.94 6.85 1.59
CA PHE A 281 42.60 5.57 1.46
C PHE A 281 43.70 5.44 2.51
N TYR A 282 43.91 4.21 2.94
CA TYR A 282 44.91 3.88 3.95
C TYR A 282 45.40 2.44 3.76
N PRO A 283 46.64 2.15 4.19
CA PRO A 283 47.63 3.12 4.65
C PRO A 283 48.19 3.98 3.51
N ASN A 284 48.65 5.19 3.82
CA ASN A 284 49.44 6.02 2.90
C ASN A 284 50.56 6.70 3.69
N PRO A 285 51.85 6.31 3.52
CA PRO A 285 52.38 5.41 2.49
C PRO A 285 51.91 3.96 2.58
N VAL A 286 51.74 3.29 1.44
CA VAL A 286 51.29 1.88 1.33
C VAL A 286 52.45 0.94 0.99
N GLN A 287 52.45 -0.26 1.59
CA GLN A 287 53.28 -1.37 1.12
C GLN A 287 52.52 -2.14 0.03
N ASP A 288 51.71 -3.14 0.35
CA ASP A 288 51.14 -4.00 -0.70
C ASP A 288 49.63 -3.89 -0.86
N ASN A 289 48.89 -3.59 0.20
CA ASN A 289 47.42 -3.54 0.17
C ASN A 289 46.93 -2.15 0.57
N LEU A 290 46.18 -1.54 -0.33
CA LEU A 290 45.54 -0.25 -0.13
C LEU A 290 44.03 -0.45 0.09
N THR A 291 43.49 0.11 1.15
CA THR A 291 42.04 0.22 1.31
C THR A 291 41.59 1.58 0.83
N ILE A 292 40.63 1.61 -0.08
CA ILE A 292 39.90 2.81 -0.49
C ILE A 292 38.57 2.80 0.25
N GLU A 293 38.26 3.88 0.96
CA GLU A 293 37.02 4.06 1.68
C GLU A 293 36.26 5.27 1.14
N MET A 294 35.04 5.03 0.67
CA MET A 294 34.14 6.07 0.17
C MET A 294 33.37 6.68 1.34
N GLU A 295 33.10 7.99 1.26
CA GLU A 295 32.23 8.67 2.23
C GLU A 295 30.84 8.02 2.28
N ASN A 296 30.30 7.62 1.11
CA ASN A 296 29.00 6.95 0.95
C ASN A 296 29.12 5.66 0.14
N LEU A 297 28.15 4.75 0.31
CA LEU A 297 28.05 3.53 -0.50
C LEU A 297 27.89 3.92 -1.98
N THR A 298 28.80 3.47 -2.83
CA THR A 298 28.87 3.96 -4.22
C THR A 298 29.10 2.80 -5.19
N THR A 299 28.43 2.82 -6.35
CA THR A 299 28.72 1.88 -7.43
C THR A 299 30.00 2.33 -8.11
N VAL A 300 31.11 1.74 -7.71
CA VAL A 300 32.38 1.92 -8.41
C VAL A 300 32.27 1.18 -9.73
N SER A 301 32.82 1.76 -10.80
CA SER A 301 32.90 1.13 -12.12
C SER A 301 34.33 0.65 -12.36
N SER A 302 35.31 1.48 -12.00
CA SER A 302 36.73 1.12 -12.09
C SER A 302 37.61 1.94 -11.15
N ILE A 303 38.78 1.40 -10.85
CA ILE A 303 39.89 2.10 -10.18
C ILE A 303 41.09 2.10 -11.13
N ASN A 304 41.60 3.28 -11.42
CA ASN A 304 42.73 3.51 -12.31
C ASN A 304 43.93 4.00 -11.49
N VAL A 305 45.11 3.47 -11.74
CA VAL A 305 46.36 3.94 -11.14
C VAL A 305 47.26 4.46 -12.24
N TYR A 306 47.74 5.70 -12.08
CA TYR A 306 48.62 6.38 -13.02
C TYR A 306 49.98 6.68 -12.39
N ASN A 307 51.05 6.69 -13.18
CA ASN A 307 52.36 7.16 -12.74
C ASN A 307 52.44 8.71 -12.79
N THR A 308 53.57 9.29 -12.35
CA THR A 308 53.76 10.75 -12.29
C THR A 308 53.78 11.46 -13.65
N ILE A 309 53.95 10.71 -14.75
CA ILE A 309 53.87 11.25 -16.12
C ILE A 309 52.49 11.02 -16.76
N GLY A 310 51.51 10.52 -16.00
CA GLY A 310 50.11 10.36 -16.42
C GLY A 310 49.79 9.08 -17.20
N GLN A 311 50.71 8.12 -17.28
CA GLN A 311 50.43 6.83 -17.93
C GLN A 311 49.64 5.91 -16.99
N LEU A 312 48.61 5.26 -17.51
CA LEU A 312 47.83 4.24 -16.80
C LEU A 312 48.70 3.00 -16.58
N VAL A 313 48.99 2.66 -15.33
CA VAL A 313 49.83 1.52 -14.95
C VAL A 313 49.02 0.36 -14.36
N LYS A 314 47.79 0.60 -13.89
CA LYS A 314 46.88 -0.45 -13.42
C LYS A 314 45.41 -0.02 -13.60
N ASN A 315 44.57 -0.94 -14.05
CA ASN A 315 43.12 -0.78 -14.10
C ASN A 315 42.46 -1.95 -13.37
N ILE A 316 41.47 -1.64 -12.54
CA ILE A 316 40.68 -2.62 -11.81
C ILE A 316 39.23 -2.32 -12.14
N ALA A 317 38.63 -3.12 -13.02
CA ALA A 317 37.20 -3.10 -13.25
C ALA A 317 36.49 -3.68 -12.02
N LYS A 318 35.62 -2.89 -11.40
CA LYS A 318 34.86 -3.34 -10.22
C LYS A 318 33.45 -2.77 -10.27
N PRO A 319 32.58 -3.24 -11.18
CA PRO A 319 31.19 -2.81 -11.28
C PRO A 319 30.37 -3.40 -10.13
N ALA A 320 30.59 -2.88 -8.93
CA ALA A 320 29.97 -3.38 -7.72
C ALA A 320 29.74 -2.22 -6.75
N LEU A 321 28.61 -2.29 -6.03
CA LEU A 321 28.31 -1.39 -4.95
C LEU A 321 29.27 -1.67 -3.79
N SER A 322 30.03 -0.67 -3.35
CA SER A 322 31.08 -0.87 -2.34
C SER A 322 31.36 0.42 -1.57
N LYS A 323 31.43 0.34 -0.24
CA LYS A 323 31.89 1.44 0.62
C LYS A 323 33.40 1.36 0.85
N GLN A 324 33.93 0.14 0.90
CA GLN A 324 35.36 -0.12 0.99
C GLN A 324 35.83 -1.06 -0.11
N ILE A 325 36.99 -0.76 -0.68
CA ILE A 325 37.61 -1.55 -1.73
C ILE A 325 39.07 -1.77 -1.39
N GLY A 326 39.45 -3.04 -1.20
CA GLY A 326 40.85 -3.44 -1.17
C GLY A 326 41.45 -3.46 -2.57
N VAL A 327 42.63 -2.86 -2.71
CA VAL A 327 43.42 -2.79 -3.94
C VAL A 327 44.81 -3.33 -3.64
N ALA A 328 45.17 -4.43 -4.28
CA ALA A 328 46.53 -4.97 -4.23
C ALA A 328 47.46 -4.20 -5.17
N LEU A 329 48.63 -3.79 -4.67
CA LEU A 329 49.64 -2.95 -5.35
C LEU A 329 51.05 -3.54 -5.27
N SER A 330 51.18 -4.83 -4.92
CA SER A 330 52.46 -5.54 -4.81
C SER A 330 53.24 -5.64 -6.12
N ASP A 331 52.56 -5.45 -7.24
CA ASP A 331 53.11 -5.40 -8.60
C ASP A 331 53.71 -4.03 -8.98
N LEU A 332 53.47 -2.98 -8.18
CA LEU A 332 54.01 -1.65 -8.42
C LEU A 332 55.34 -1.42 -7.69
N LYS A 333 56.29 -0.77 -8.37
CA LYS A 333 57.57 -0.36 -7.76
C LYS A 333 57.37 0.81 -6.77
N THR A 334 58.28 0.96 -5.82
CA THR A 334 58.38 2.13 -4.92
C THR A 334 58.32 3.44 -5.70
N GLY A 335 57.45 4.36 -5.30
CA GLY A 335 57.24 5.63 -6.02
C GLY A 335 55.94 6.36 -5.68
N SER A 336 55.73 7.52 -6.32
CA SER A 336 54.48 8.28 -6.25
C SER A 336 53.54 7.90 -7.41
N TYR A 337 52.27 7.73 -7.10
CA TYR A 337 51.21 7.40 -8.07
C TYR A 337 49.99 8.31 -7.88
N PHE A 338 49.10 8.33 -8.86
CA PHE A 338 47.77 8.90 -8.75
C PHE A 338 46.72 7.79 -8.86
N ILE A 339 45.81 7.71 -7.91
CA ILE A 339 44.69 6.77 -7.93
C ILE A 339 43.41 7.53 -8.26
N GLU A 340 42.76 7.15 -9.35
CA GLU A 340 41.47 7.67 -9.79
C GLU A 340 40.40 6.61 -9.54
N VAL A 341 39.32 7.01 -8.87
CA VAL A 341 38.14 6.16 -8.68
C VAL A 341 37.03 6.70 -9.58
N VAL A 342 36.47 5.82 -10.41
CA VAL A 342 35.37 6.11 -11.32
C VAL A 342 34.12 5.41 -10.82
N SER A 343 33.04 6.15 -10.64
CA SER A 343 31.80 5.62 -10.09
C SER A 343 30.54 6.27 -10.69
N ASN A 344 29.37 5.79 -10.28
CA ASN A 344 28.09 6.42 -10.59
C ASN A 344 27.93 7.83 -10.00
N GLN A 345 28.78 8.24 -9.06
CA GLN A 345 28.80 9.58 -8.47
C GLN A 345 29.85 10.51 -9.10
N GLY A 346 30.60 10.04 -10.10
CA GLY A 346 31.63 10.83 -10.79
C GLY A 346 33.04 10.23 -10.65
N LYS A 347 34.05 11.07 -10.92
CA LYS A 347 35.47 10.71 -10.86
C LYS A 347 36.21 11.54 -9.83
N SER A 348 37.12 10.91 -9.10
CA SER A 348 37.98 11.60 -8.14
C SER A 348 39.38 11.00 -8.17
N THR A 349 40.41 11.84 -8.06
CA THR A 349 41.81 11.43 -8.13
C THR A 349 42.59 11.92 -6.93
N LYS A 350 43.43 11.05 -6.34
CA LYS A 350 44.30 11.40 -5.21
C LYS A 350 45.71 10.83 -5.36
N LYS A 351 46.69 11.48 -4.71
CA LYS A 351 48.10 11.07 -4.74
C LYS A 351 48.40 9.99 -3.71
N LEU A 352 49.00 8.89 -4.15
CA LEU A 352 49.41 7.74 -3.36
C LEU A 352 50.94 7.63 -3.29
N LEU A 353 51.49 7.25 -2.13
CA LEU A 353 52.91 6.93 -1.95
C LEU A 353 53.07 5.42 -1.72
N LYS A 354 53.79 4.72 -2.61
CA LYS A 354 54.15 3.30 -2.49
C LYS A 354 55.58 3.18 -1.96
N LEU A 355 55.75 2.43 -0.86
CA LEU A 355 57.06 2.07 -0.28
C LEU A 355 57.69 0.88 -0.98
#